data_AF-A0A0Q9N9X1-F1
#
_entry.id   AF-A0A0Q9N9X1-F1
#
_cell.length_a   1.000
_cell.length_b   1.000
_cell.length_c   1.000
_cell.angle_alpha   90.00
_cell.angle_beta   90.00
_cell.angle_gamma   90.00
#
_symmetry.space_group_name_H-M   'P 1'
#
loop_
_entity.id
_entity.type
_entity.pdbx_description
1 polymer ?
#
loop_
_entity_poly.entity_id
_entity_poly.type
_entity_poly.pdbx_seq_one_letter_code
_entity_poly.pdbx_strand_id
1 'polypeptide(L)'
;MEKVKIKKIYKHESFVLFAVSPSNFIEWGTSSQSTLCFALDSLAMQWNISKELLDTISSYDMNFKDSLSYSSEEDSKGTTRIFMINVDAISALLRKLYATGQCSELDTVGENKKVNELINKVKRGEITWKE
;
A
#
# COMPACT_ATOMS: atom_id res chain seq x y z
N MET A 1 -10.05 -11.68 16.59
CA MET A 1 -9.67 -10.69 15.56
C MET A 1 -8.62 -9.79 16.17
N GLU A 2 -7.41 -9.75 15.59
CA GLU A 2 -6.34 -8.88 16.06
C GLU A 2 -6.74 -7.41 15.83
N LYS A 3 -6.62 -6.57 16.86
CA LYS A 3 -7.04 -5.16 16.77
C LYS A 3 -5.91 -4.34 16.15
N VAL A 4 -6.19 -3.70 15.03
CA VAL A 4 -5.25 -2.78 14.36
C VAL A 4 -5.16 -1.49 15.14
N LYS A 5 -3.94 -1.03 15.45
CA LYS A 5 -3.69 0.25 16.13
C LYS A 5 -2.95 1.19 15.21
N ILE A 6 -3.37 2.45 15.15
CA ILE A 6 -2.62 3.49 14.43
C ILE A 6 -1.49 3.98 15.31
N LYS A 7 -0.29 3.96 14.75
CA LYS A 7 0.94 4.37 15.42
C LYS A 7 1.31 5.80 15.08
N LYS A 8 1.14 6.17 13.81
CA LYS A 8 1.47 7.49 13.29
C LYS A 8 0.54 7.82 12.13
N ILE A 9 0.16 9.09 12.04
CA ILE A 9 -0.57 9.64 10.90
C ILE A 9 0.38 10.58 10.18
N TYR A 10 0.70 10.29 8.93
CA TYR A 10 1.44 11.18 8.05
C TYR A 10 0.43 12.02 7.29
N LYS A 11 0.57 13.35 7.33
CA LYS A 11 -0.29 14.28 6.60
C LYS A 11 0.59 15.25 5.82
N HIS A 12 0.37 15.32 4.51
CA HIS A 12 1.06 16.28 3.64
C HIS A 12 0.09 16.74 2.56
N GLU A 13 -0.28 18.02 2.56
CA GLU A 13 -1.34 18.55 1.68
C GLU A 13 -2.62 17.69 1.74
N SER A 14 -3.04 17.10 0.61
CA SER A 14 -4.21 16.21 0.50
C SER A 14 -3.85 14.72 0.70
N PHE A 15 -2.60 14.41 1.03
CA PHE A 15 -2.09 13.06 1.31
C PHE A 15 -2.23 12.73 2.80
N VAL A 16 -2.80 11.57 3.11
CA VAL A 16 -2.86 11.02 4.48
C VAL A 16 -2.42 9.56 4.44
N LEU A 17 -1.50 9.14 5.31
CA LEU A 17 -1.16 7.73 5.53
C LEU A 17 -1.31 7.39 7.01
N PHE A 18 -1.96 6.26 7.29
CA PHE A 18 -2.09 5.67 8.61
C PHE A 18 -1.09 4.52 8.75
N ALA A 19 0.02 4.75 9.44
CA ALA A 19 0.94 3.70 9.82
C ALA A 19 0.39 2.93 11.02
N VAL A 20 0.43 1.60 10.97
CA VAL A 20 -0.33 0.76 11.89
C VAL A 20 0.48 -0.39 12.50
N SER A 21 -0.12 -1.02 13.50
CA SER A 21 0.40 -2.22 14.17
C SER A 21 -0.69 -3.28 14.25
N PRO A 22 -0.36 -4.57 14.10
CA PRO A 22 0.99 -5.13 13.91
C PRO A 22 1.63 -4.81 12.54
N SER A 23 2.95 -4.91 12.42
CA SER A 23 3.73 -4.47 11.25
C SER A 23 3.46 -5.27 9.96
N ASN A 24 2.81 -6.43 10.09
CA ASN A 24 2.30 -7.23 8.98
C ASN A 24 0.91 -6.77 8.50
N PHE A 25 0.35 -5.71 9.09
CA PHE A 25 -0.87 -5.10 8.57
C PHE A 25 -0.53 -4.12 7.45
N ILE A 26 -1.36 -4.11 6.39
CA ILE A 26 -1.16 -3.23 5.24
C ILE A 26 -1.50 -1.81 5.67
N GLU A 27 -0.53 -0.89 5.65
CA GLU A 27 -0.79 0.53 5.90
C GLU A 27 -1.61 1.16 4.76
N TRP A 28 -2.52 2.06 5.10
CA TRP A 28 -3.46 2.65 4.14
C TRP A 28 -3.67 4.14 4.38
N GLY A 29 -4.30 4.79 3.41
CA GLY A 29 -4.54 6.21 3.49
C GLY A 29 -5.24 6.77 2.25
N THR A 30 -5.14 8.06 2.03
CA THR A 30 -5.71 8.74 0.87
C THR A 30 -4.63 9.51 0.13
N SER A 31 -4.58 9.40 -1.19
CA SER A 31 -3.72 10.25 -2.02
C SER A 31 -4.30 11.67 -2.13
N SER A 32 -3.53 12.56 -2.77
CA SER A 32 -3.96 13.91 -3.11
C SER A 32 -5.22 13.96 -4.00
N GLN A 33 -5.55 12.87 -4.69
CA GLN A 33 -6.75 12.73 -5.50
C GLN A 33 -7.96 12.23 -4.70
N SER A 34 -7.86 12.17 -3.36
CA SER A 34 -8.89 11.61 -2.48
C SER A 34 -9.24 10.14 -2.76
N THR A 35 -8.35 9.42 -3.45
CA THR A 35 -8.48 7.98 -3.68
C THR A 35 -7.90 7.21 -2.51
N LEU A 36 -8.55 6.11 -2.12
CA LEU A 36 -8.00 5.19 -1.14
C LEU A 36 -6.74 4.54 -1.72
N CYS A 37 -5.67 4.50 -0.94
CA CYS A 37 -4.39 3.94 -1.34
C CYS A 37 -3.79 3.08 -0.23
N PHE A 38 -2.88 2.19 -0.61
CA PHE A 38 -2.04 1.42 0.32
C PHE A 38 -0.58 1.80 0.18
N ALA A 39 0.16 1.74 1.29
CA ALA A 39 1.61 1.92 1.27
C ALA A 39 2.26 0.77 0.50
N LEU A 40 3.09 1.12 -0.49
CA LEU A 40 3.71 0.14 -1.37
C LEU A 40 4.68 -0.77 -0.60
N ASP A 41 5.44 -0.20 0.35
CA ASP A 41 6.39 -0.96 1.17
C ASP A 41 5.66 -1.98 2.09
N SER A 42 4.49 -1.63 2.63
CA SER A 42 3.69 -2.59 3.44
C SER A 42 3.15 -3.74 2.60
N LEU A 43 2.72 -3.47 1.37
CA LEU A 43 2.33 -4.52 0.42
C LEU A 43 3.52 -5.40 0.06
N ALA A 44 4.70 -4.80 -0.14
CA ALA A 44 5.93 -5.53 -0.45
C ALA A 44 6.27 -6.54 0.66
N MET A 45 6.23 -6.08 1.92
CA MET A 45 6.46 -6.92 3.10
C MET A 45 5.41 -8.02 3.23
N GLN A 46 4.13 -7.69 3.04
CA GLN A 46 3.03 -8.64 3.13
C GLN A 46 3.14 -9.77 2.08
N TRP A 47 3.60 -9.42 0.88
CA TRP A 47 3.75 -10.37 -0.23
C TRP A 47 5.13 -11.01 -0.29
N ASN A 48 6.03 -10.66 0.64
CA ASN A 48 7.42 -11.09 0.64
C ASN A 48 8.13 -10.82 -0.71
N ILE A 49 7.87 -9.67 -1.31
CA ILE A 49 8.49 -9.24 -2.58
C ILE A 49 9.51 -8.15 -2.31
N SER A 50 10.60 -8.18 -3.08
CA SER A 50 11.63 -7.15 -2.95
C SER A 50 11.15 -5.81 -3.51
N LYS A 51 11.68 -4.73 -2.94
CA LYS A 51 11.39 -3.38 -3.42
C LYS A 51 11.87 -3.17 -4.84
N GLU A 52 13.02 -3.75 -5.20
CA GLU A 52 13.60 -3.67 -6.54
C GLU A 52 12.66 -4.26 -7.60
N LEU A 53 11.92 -5.32 -7.28
CA LEU A 53 10.95 -5.90 -8.20
C LEU A 53 9.76 -4.96 -8.43
N LEU A 54 9.24 -4.33 -7.37
CA LEU A 54 8.18 -3.33 -7.50
C LEU A 54 8.64 -2.11 -8.29
N ASP A 55 9.85 -1.62 -8.02
CA ASP A 55 10.45 -0.51 -8.75
C ASP A 55 10.62 -0.86 -10.24
N THR A 56 11.05 -2.09 -10.53
CA THR A 56 11.17 -2.62 -11.90
C THR A 56 9.80 -2.59 -12.60
N ILE A 57 8.74 -3.12 -11.97
CA ILE A 57 7.39 -3.10 -12.56
C ILE A 57 6.92 -1.66 -12.79
N SER A 58 7.21 -0.74 -11.86
CA SER A 58 6.86 0.70 -12.00
C SER A 58 7.54 1.38 -13.17
N SER A 59 8.75 0.93 -13.53
CA SER A 59 9.53 1.53 -14.62
C SER A 59 9.03 1.14 -16.01
N TYR A 60 8.44 -0.05 -16.17
CA TYR A 60 7.99 -0.59 -17.47
C TYR A 60 6.48 -0.50 -17.71
N ASP A 61 5.70 -0.21 -16.68
CA ASP A 61 4.24 -0.16 -16.75
C ASP A 61 3.68 1.23 -16.45
N MET A 62 3.33 1.97 -17.51
CA MET A 62 2.74 3.31 -17.39
C MET A 62 1.47 3.32 -16.54
N ASN A 63 0.61 2.30 -16.67
CA ASN A 63 -0.64 2.26 -15.90
C ASN A 63 -0.38 2.07 -14.40
N PHE A 64 0.62 1.28 -14.05
CA PHE A 64 1.04 1.11 -12.66
C PHE A 64 1.70 2.39 -12.14
N LYS A 65 2.57 3.04 -12.93
CA LYS A 65 3.18 4.32 -12.58
C LYS A 65 2.15 5.43 -12.31
N ASP A 66 1.13 5.55 -13.16
CA ASP A 66 0.06 6.54 -13.01
C ASP A 66 -0.82 6.27 -11.78
N SER A 67 -0.81 5.03 -11.29
CA SER A 67 -1.52 4.62 -10.08
C SER A 67 -0.70 4.84 -8.80
N LEU A 68 0.57 5.25 -8.92
CA LEU A 68 1.44 5.56 -7.80
C LEU A 68 1.34 7.04 -7.45
N SER A 69 1.17 7.31 -6.16
CA SER A 69 1.35 8.62 -5.56
C SER A 69 2.52 8.56 -4.59
N TYR A 70 3.29 9.63 -4.48
CA TYR A 70 4.34 9.70 -3.48
C TYR A 70 4.32 11.03 -2.75
N SER A 71 4.76 10.98 -1.49
CA SER A 71 5.02 12.16 -0.67
C SER A 71 6.43 12.03 -0.10
N SER A 72 7.10 13.16 0.07
CA SER A 72 8.40 13.22 0.73
C SER A 72 8.37 14.15 1.93
N GLU A 73 8.94 13.71 3.04
CA GLU A 73 9.16 14.52 4.23
C GLU A 73 10.68 14.64 4.42
N GLU A 74 11.18 15.87 4.51
CA GLU A 74 12.58 16.13 4.83
C GLU A 74 12.69 16.35 6.35
N ASP A 75 13.53 15.56 7.00
CA ASP A 75 13.84 15.70 8.41
C ASP A 75 15.36 15.79 8.64
N SER A 76 15.78 15.90 9.90
CA SER A 76 17.20 16.00 10.28
C SER A 76 18.03 14.75 9.96
N LYS A 77 17.40 13.64 9.54
CA LYS A 77 18.04 12.39 9.13
C LYS A 77 18.02 12.19 7.62
N GLY A 78 17.30 13.02 6.86
CA GLY A 78 17.26 13.04 5.41
C GLY A 78 15.85 13.12 4.83
N THR A 79 15.74 12.89 3.53
CA THR A 79 14.44 12.85 2.85
C THR A 79 13.84 11.45 2.93
N THR A 80 12.73 11.30 3.65
CA THR A 80 11.92 10.08 3.64
C THR A 80 10.89 10.17 2.51
N ARG A 81 10.88 9.18 1.60
CA ARG A 81 9.86 9.07 0.54
C ARG A 81 8.89 7.95 0.85
N ILE A 82 7.61 8.25 0.78
CA ILE A 82 6.52 7.30 0.97
C ILE A 82 5.82 7.12 -0.36
N PHE A 83 5.77 5.88 -0.85
CA PHE A 83 5.03 5.52 -2.06
C PHE A 83 3.72 4.84 -1.68
N MET A 84 2.64 5.25 -2.34
CA MET A 84 1.32 4.68 -2.19
C MET A 84 0.77 4.29 -3.55
N ILE A 85 0.04 3.18 -3.60
CA ILE A 85 -0.69 2.72 -4.78
C ILE A 85 -2.20 2.87 -4.58
N ASN A 86 -2.89 3.43 -5.58
CA ASN A 86 -4.34 3.41 -5.68
C ASN A 86 -4.87 1.97 -5.59
N VAL A 87 -5.86 1.74 -4.73
CA VAL A 87 -6.38 0.38 -4.49
C VAL A 87 -6.89 -0.31 -5.75
N ASP A 88 -7.41 0.46 -6.71
CA ASP A 88 -7.93 -0.05 -7.98
C ASP A 88 -6.85 -0.67 -8.89
N ALA A 89 -5.58 -0.31 -8.67
CA ALA A 89 -4.45 -0.82 -9.45
C ALA A 89 -3.84 -2.10 -8.86
N ILE A 90 -4.20 -2.49 -7.63
CA ILE A 90 -3.59 -3.63 -6.93
C ILE A 90 -3.86 -4.94 -7.66
N SER A 91 -5.07 -5.17 -8.14
CA SER A 91 -5.40 -6.40 -8.86
C SER A 91 -4.64 -6.54 -10.19
N ALA A 92 -4.28 -5.42 -10.81
CA ALA A 92 -3.43 -5.42 -11.99
C ALA A 92 -1.96 -5.71 -11.61
N LEU A 93 -1.46 -5.08 -10.54
CA LEU A 93 -0.12 -5.32 -10.00
C LEU A 93 0.10 -6.79 -9.64
N LEU A 94 -0.83 -7.41 -8.90
CA LEU A 94 -0.74 -8.82 -8.51
C LEU A 94 -0.63 -9.75 -9.72
N ARG A 95 -1.41 -9.48 -10.78
CA ARG A 95 -1.33 -10.25 -12.04
C ARG A 95 0.02 -10.09 -12.72
N LYS A 96 0.60 -8.88 -12.69
CA LYS A 96 1.93 -8.62 -13.25
C LYS A 96 3.02 -9.30 -12.44
N LEU A 97 2.99 -9.20 -11.12
CA LEU A 97 3.90 -9.90 -10.21
C LEU A 97 3.92 -11.40 -10.49
N TYR A 98 2.75 -12.03 -10.62
CA TYR A 98 2.65 -13.44 -10.99
C TYR A 98 3.25 -13.73 -12.38
N ALA A 99 2.95 -12.88 -13.38
CA ALA A 99 3.46 -13.04 -14.74
C ALA A 99 4.99 -12.90 -14.85
N THR A 100 5.66 -12.27 -13.88
CA THR A 100 7.14 -12.19 -13.85
C THR A 100 7.80 -13.56 -13.62
N GLY A 101 7.07 -14.53 -13.06
CA GLY A 101 7.62 -15.83 -12.63
C GLY A 101 8.49 -15.75 -11.37
N GLN A 102 8.83 -14.56 -10.87
CA GLN A 102 9.63 -14.35 -9.66
C GLN A 102 8.80 -14.41 -8.37
N CYS A 103 7.47 -14.38 -8.50
CA CYS A 103 6.51 -14.45 -7.39
C CYS A 103 5.55 -15.63 -7.57
N SER A 104 6.03 -16.80 -8.02
CA SER A 104 5.19 -17.97 -8.31
C SER A 104 4.42 -18.50 -7.10
N GLU A 105 4.92 -18.24 -5.89
CA GLU A 105 4.28 -18.61 -4.61
C GLU A 105 3.22 -17.59 -4.15
N LEU A 106 3.11 -16.43 -4.81
CA LEU A 106 2.16 -15.39 -4.43
C LEU A 106 0.73 -15.82 -4.81
N ASP A 107 -0.10 -16.07 -3.80
CA ASP A 107 -1.54 -16.33 -3.98
C ASP A 107 -2.28 -15.04 -4.36
N THR A 108 -2.21 -14.67 -5.64
CA THR A 108 -2.85 -13.45 -6.16
C THR A 108 -4.36 -13.40 -5.93
N VAL A 109 -5.03 -14.55 -5.84
CA VAL A 109 -6.49 -14.62 -5.59
C VAL A 109 -6.77 -14.36 -4.12
N GLY A 110 -6.04 -15.02 -3.22
CA GLY A 110 -6.13 -14.80 -1.78
C GLY A 110 -5.79 -13.36 -1.38
N GLU A 111 -4.73 -12.80 -1.96
CA GLU A 111 -4.31 -11.42 -1.69
C GLU A 111 -5.33 -10.39 -2.18
N ASN A 112 -5.91 -10.58 -3.37
CA ASN A 112 -7.01 -9.74 -3.83
C ASN A 112 -8.23 -9.79 -2.89
N LYS A 113 -8.54 -10.96 -2.31
CA LYS A 113 -9.63 -11.06 -1.32
C LYS A 113 -9.32 -10.25 -0.05
N LYS A 114 -8.09 -10.37 0.47
CA LYS A 114 -7.64 -9.60 1.66
C LYS A 114 -7.69 -8.10 1.43
N VAL A 115 -7.20 -7.65 0.27
CA VAL A 115 -7.24 -6.24 -0.17
C VAL A 115 -8.68 -5.73 -0.21
N ASN A 116 -9.59 -6.46 -0.85
CA ASN A 116 -11.00 -6.08 -0.92
C ASN A 116 -11.69 -6.06 0.45
N GLU A 117 -11.38 -7.02 1.32
CA GLU A 117 -11.88 -7.03 2.69
C GLU A 117 -11.40 -5.79 3.47
N LEU A 118 -10.12 -5.42 3.31
CA LEU A 118 -9.57 -4.23 3.94
C LEU A 118 -10.24 -2.95 3.43
N ILE A 119 -10.39 -2.80 2.11
CA ILE A 119 -11.10 -1.66 1.50
C ILE A 119 -12.51 -1.53 2.08
N ASN A 120 -13.23 -2.65 2.20
CA ASN A 120 -14.59 -2.66 2.75
C ASN A 120 -14.62 -2.26 4.23
N LYS A 121 -13.67 -2.75 5.04
CA LYS A 121 -13.54 -2.36 6.45
C LYS A 121 -13.25 -0.87 6.61
N VAL A 122 -12.36 -0.32 5.79
CA VAL A 122 -12.06 1.12 5.77
C VAL A 122 -13.31 1.92 5.39
N LYS A 123 -13.98 1.57 4.29
CA LYS A 123 -15.18 2.28 3.81
C LYS A 123 -16.35 2.25 4.80
N ARG A 124 -16.49 1.18 5.59
CA ARG A 124 -17.52 1.03 6.61
C ARG A 124 -17.16 1.67 7.96
N GLY A 125 -15.95 2.22 8.10
CA GLY A 125 -15.47 2.75 9.37
C GLY A 125 -15.27 1.67 10.44
N GLU A 126 -15.14 0.40 10.05
CA GLU A 126 -14.99 -0.75 10.96
C GLU A 126 -13.60 -0.84 11.57
N ILE A 127 -12.64 -0.03 11.08
CA ILE A 127 -11.33 0.10 11.72
C ILE A 127 -11.45 1.10 12.87
N THR A 128 -11.71 0.57 14.06
CA THR A 128 -11.86 1.38 15.28
C THR A 128 -10.53 1.91 15.79
N TRP A 129 -10.46 3.22 15.94
CA TRP A 129 -9.39 4.01 16.51
C TRP A 129 -9.35 3.85 18.03
N LYS A 130 -8.17 3.61 18.61
CA LYS A 130 -7.91 3.93 20.03
C LYS A 130 -6.59 4.68 20.10
N GLU A 131 -6.69 5.95 20.48
CA GLU A 131 -5.58 6.73 21.03
C GLU A 131 -4.97 6.04 22.26
#